data_AF-A0A9E6CJI8-F1
#
_entry.id   AF-A0A9E6CJI8-F1
#
_cell.length_a   1.000
_cell.length_b   1.000
_cell.length_c   1.000
_cell.angle_alpha   90.00
_cell.angle_beta   90.00
_cell.angle_gamma   90.00
#
_symmetry.space_group_name_H-M   'P 1'
#
loop_
_entity.id
_entity.type
_entity.pdbx_description
1 polymer ?
#
loop_
_entity_poly.entity_id
_entity_poly.type
_entity_poly.pdbx_seq_one_letter_code
_entity_poly.pdbx_strand_id
1 'polypeptide(L)' 'MAVSPRDRVLTTLFHKEPDEVPKYIRFIPEMKVKVFEKIGTDNYEDYFGIEIRRVGFKPVKKLPDIPSNWNV' A
#
# COMPACT_ATOMS: atom_id res chain seq x y z
N MET A 1 7.19 0.27 -23.41
CA MET A 1 7.77 0.62 -22.10
C MET A 1 6.59 0.80 -21.15
N ALA A 2 6.56 0.10 -20.01
CA ALA A 2 5.46 0.26 -19.05
C ALA A 2 5.40 1.72 -18.57
N VAL A 3 4.19 2.29 -18.54
CA VAL A 3 3.96 3.65 -18.05
C VAL A 3 4.32 3.66 -16.57
N SER A 4 5.10 4.64 -16.10
CA SER A 4 5.49 4.63 -14.69
C SER A 4 4.27 4.87 -13.80
N PRO A 5 4.28 4.40 -12.55
CA PRO A 5 3.19 4.67 -11.61
C PRO A 5 2.85 6.16 -11.45
N ARG A 6 3.88 7.02 -11.51
CA ARG A 6 3.70 8.48 -11.49
C ARG A 6 2.94 8.96 -12.72
N ASP A 7 3.29 8.44 -13.89
CA ASP A 7 2.67 8.83 -15.14
C ASP A 7 1.22 8.36 -15.23
N ARG A 8 0.86 7.21 -14.63
CA ARG A 8 -0.53 6.75 -14.51
C ARG A 8 -1.38 7.72 -13.69
N VAL A 9 -0.88 8.13 -12.52
CA VAL A 9 -1.56 9.12 -11.66
C VAL A 9 -1.75 10.45 -12.41
N LEU A 10 -0.69 10.94 -13.07
CA LEU A 10 -0.78 12.18 -13.83
C LEU A 10 -1.77 12.03 -14.99
N THR A 11 -1.78 10.90 -15.69
CA THR A 11 -2.73 10.59 -16.78
C THR A 11 -4.17 10.65 -16.29
N THR A 12 -4.47 10.04 -15.13
CA THR A 12 -5.78 10.14 -14.49
C THR A 12 -6.14 11.58 -14.11
N LEU A 13 -5.21 12.36 -13.55
CA LEU A 13 -5.43 13.79 -13.22
C LEU A 13 -5.69 14.66 -14.45
N PHE A 14 -5.13 14.27 -15.61
CA PHE A 14 -5.41 14.89 -16.89
C PHE A 14 -6.70 14.37 -17.57
N HIS A 15 -7.54 13.60 -16.87
CA HIS A 15 -8.77 12.99 -17.39
C HIS A 15 -8.54 12.12 -18.63
N LYS A 16 -7.39 11.43 -18.68
CA LYS A 16 -7.06 10.43 -19.70
C LYS A 16 -7.07 9.03 -19.07
N GLU A 17 -7.23 8.02 -19.91
CA GLU A 17 -7.23 6.62 -19.48
C GLU A 17 -5.78 6.11 -19.30
N PRO A 18 -5.38 5.68 -18.09
CA PRO A 18 -4.09 5.03 -17.88
C PRO A 18 -4.14 3.57 -18.35
N ASP A 19 -2.96 2.97 -18.57
CA ASP A 19 -2.83 1.55 -18.89
C ASP A 19 -3.28 0.63 -17.73
N GLU A 20 -3.16 1.10 -16.48
CA GLU A 20 -3.70 0.43 -15.29
C GLU A 20 -4.23 1.45 -14.27
N VAL A 21 -5.26 1.08 -13.51
CA VAL A 21 -5.86 1.92 -12.47
C VAL A 21 -5.03 1.82 -11.18
N PRO A 22 -4.48 2.93 -10.65
CA PRO A 22 -3.79 2.92 -9.36
C PRO A 22 -4.74 2.52 -8.22
N LYS A 23 -4.34 1.54 -7.39
CA LYS A 23 -5.14 1.06 -6.25
C LYS A 23 -4.52 1.52 -4.93
N TYR A 24 -5.38 1.87 -3.98
CA TYR A 24 -5.00 2.22 -2.62
C TYR A 24 -5.63 1.22 -1.64
N ILE A 25 -4.82 0.62 -0.78
CA ILE A 25 -5.29 -0.31 0.25
C ILE A 25 -4.69 0.10 1.60
N ARG A 26 -5.56 0.19 2.62
CA ARG A 26 -5.15 0.35 4.02
C ARG A 26 -5.96 -0.61 4.87
N PHE A 27 -5.27 -1.45 5.62
CA PHE A 27 -5.85 -2.30 6.65
C PHE A 27 -5.69 -1.66 8.03
N ILE A 28 -6.69 -1.86 8.89
CA ILE A 28 -6.50 -1.77 10.34
C ILE A 28 -5.65 -2.97 10.81
N PRO A 29 -4.90 -2.87 11.93
CA PRO A 29 -3.98 -3.92 12.37
C PRO A 29 -4.60 -5.31 12.47
N GLU A 30 -5.80 -5.41 13.00
CA GLU A 30 -6.54 -6.67 13.19
C GLU A 30 -6.88 -7.34 11.85
N MET A 31 -7.13 -6.52 10.83
CA MET A 31 -7.41 -7.03 9.48
C MET A 31 -6.15 -7.56 8.80
N LYS A 32 -4.96 -7.04 9.11
CA LYS A 32 -3.72 -7.62 8.56
C LYS A 32 -3.52 -9.05 9.01
N VAL A 33 -3.78 -9.34 10.29
CA VAL A 33 -3.68 -10.70 10.86
C VAL A 33 -4.65 -11.64 10.14
N LYS A 34 -5.93 -11.26 10.06
CA LYS A 34 -6.97 -12.06 9.38
C LYS A 34 -6.69 -12.28 7.90
N VAL A 35 -6.12 -11.29 7.21
CA VAL A 35 -5.75 -11.42 5.81
C VAL A 35 -4.58 -12.40 5.68
N PHE A 36 -3.54 -12.26 6.50
CA PHE A 36 -2.38 -13.15 6.49
C PHE A 36 -2.78 -14.61 6.78
N GLU A 37 -3.66 -14.86 7.75
CA GLU A 37 -4.18 -16.21 8.04
C GLU A 37 -4.88 -16.84 6.84
N LYS A 38 -5.51 -16.03 5.96
CA LYS A 38 -6.24 -16.52 4.79
C LYS A 38 -5.38 -16.73 3.55
N ILE A 39 -4.44 -15.83 3.29
CA ILE A 39 -3.65 -15.82 2.04
C ILE A 39 -2.21 -16.30 2.23
N GLY A 40 -1.74 -16.40 3.48
CA GLY A 40 -0.41 -16.88 3.85
C GLY A 40 0.74 -15.91 3.52
N THR A 41 0.44 -14.68 3.10
CA THR A 41 1.44 -13.68 2.70
C THR A 41 0.99 -12.27 3.06
N ASP A 42 1.96 -11.38 3.30
CA ASP A 42 1.78 -9.94 3.42
C ASP A 42 2.16 -9.18 2.14
N ASN A 43 2.67 -9.91 1.13
CA ASN A 43 2.92 -9.38 -0.21
C ASN A 43 1.63 -9.42 -1.04
N TYR A 44 0.78 -8.43 -0.79
CA TYR A 44 -0.51 -8.28 -1.45
C TYR A 44 -0.38 -7.92 -2.93
N GLU A 45 0.69 -7.21 -3.31
CA GLU A 45 0.91 -6.78 -4.68
C GLU A 45 1.10 -7.98 -5.60
N ASP A 46 1.95 -8.93 -5.19
CA ASP A 46 2.17 -10.16 -5.93
C ASP A 46 0.97 -11.11 -5.84
N TYR A 47 0.34 -11.25 -4.67
CA TYR A 47 -0.78 -12.17 -4.48
C TYR A 47 -2.01 -11.78 -5.31
N PHE A 48 -2.33 -10.48 -5.38
CA PHE A 48 -3.50 -10.00 -6.11
C PHE A 48 -3.18 -9.46 -7.51
N GLY A 49 -1.89 -9.40 -7.90
CA GLY A 49 -1.47 -8.79 -9.17
C GLY A 49 -1.87 -7.31 -9.24
N ILE A 50 -1.63 -6.57 -8.15
CA ILE A 50 -2.01 -5.16 -8.03
C ILE A 50 -0.81 -4.31 -7.61
N GLU A 51 -0.85 -3.04 -7.96
CA GLU A 51 0.07 -2.04 -7.42
C GLU A 51 -0.61 -1.28 -6.27
N ILE A 52 -0.10 -1.39 -5.05
CA ILE A 52 -0.62 -0.69 -3.86
C ILE A 52 0.26 0.52 -3.57
N ARG A 53 -0.33 1.71 -3.62
CA ARG A 53 0.37 2.96 -3.27
C ARG A 53 -0.10 3.49 -1.93
N ARG A 54 0.81 4.05 -1.13
CA ARG A 54 0.49 4.75 0.11
C ARG A 54 1.16 6.12 0.15
N VAL A 55 0.35 7.17 0.33
CA VAL A 55 0.85 8.49 0.74
C VAL A 55 0.84 8.53 2.25
N GLY A 56 1.99 8.84 2.85
CA GLY A 56 2.15 8.98 4.28
C GLY A 56 2.95 10.24 4.60
N PHE A 57 2.66 10.85 5.74
CA PHE A 57 3.49 11.92 6.25
C PHE A 57 4.76 11.32 6.85
N LYS A 58 5.92 11.84 6.47
CA LYS A 58 7.15 11.55 7.19
C LYS A 58 6.98 12.12 8.61
N PRO A 59 7.15 11.31 9.67
CA PRO A 59 6.99 11.81 11.03
C PRO A 59 8.05 12.90 11.29
N VAL A 60 7.64 13.98 11.95
CA VAL A 60 8.49 15.16 12.24
C VAL A 60 9.68 14.78 13.14
N LYS A 61 9.51 13.75 13.96
CA LYS A 61 10.57 13.11 14.75
C LYS A 61 10.54 11.60 14.47
N LYS A 62 11.73 10.99 14.35
CA LYS A 62 11.85 9.53 14.29
C LYS A 62 11.30 9.01 15.63
N LEU A 63 10.14 8.34 15.60
CA LEU A 63 9.60 7.72 16.80
C LEU A 63 10.61 6.68 17.26
N PRO A 64 10.90 6.58 18.57
CA PRO A 64 11.71 5.48 19.08
C PRO A 64 11.03 4.17 18.69
N ASP A 65 11.84 3.19 18.28
CA ASP A 65 11.34 1.85 17.96
C ASP A 65 10.63 1.33 19.21
N ILE A 66 9.31 1.19 19.15
CA ILE A 66 8.55 0.62 20.25
C ILE A 66 8.88 -0.88 20.23
N PRO A 67 9.48 -1.45 21.30
CA PRO A 67 9.84 -2.85 21.33
C PRO A 67 8.56 -3.71 21.24
N SER A 68 8.65 -4.81 20.48
CA SER A 68 7.49 -5.66 20.12
C SER A 68 6.82 -6.39 21.31
N ASN A 69 7.26 -6.13 22.54
CA ASN A 69 6.74 -6.71 23.77
C ASN A 69 5.75 -5.80 24.52
N TRP A 70 5.31 -4.70 23.89
CA TRP A 70 4.22 -3.87 24.41
C TRP A 70 2.87 -4.57 24.19
N ASN A 71 2.40 -5.29 25.21
CA ASN A 71 1.03 -5.81 25.28
C ASN A 71 0.08 -4.67 25.69
N VAL A 72 -0.99 -4.46 24.91
CA VAL A 72 -2.16 -3.66 25.28
C VAL A 72 -3.24 -4.60 25.80
#